data_AF-A0A2A3ANH8-F1
#
_entry.id   AF-A0A2A3ANH8-F1
#
_cell.length_a   1.000
_cell.length_b   1.000
_cell.length_c   1.000
_cell.angle_alpha   90.00
_cell.angle_beta   90.00
_cell.angle_gamma   90.00
#
_symmetry.space_group_name_H-M   'P 1'
#
loop_
_entity.id
_entity.type
_entity.pdbx_description
1 polymer ?
#
loop_
_entity_poly.entity_id
_entity_poly.type
_entity_poly.pdbx_seq_one_letter_code
_entity_poly.pdbx_strand_id
1 'polypeptide(L)'
;MAVLRPVEMRLLNDLFGMSSGWVLDFSNRTFEEFFRHEVGIEIYDDAYRFIGKSKGKHLSAFLQAGQPAAIVKALTALWEYRQDGLISRGEKDPVNGGRERLNAVLRRLGGRPLPPDPTATSAAPIQPQHNSPIERLLQELEDEFARLHSMEDAAQARGYAFERFLKKWFDAGDWMPGPLSDLLASRSTAASNTEAQFT
;
A
#
# COMPACT_ATOMS: atom_id res chain seq x y z
N MET A 1 0.45 -22.88 22.85
CA MET A 1 -0.18 -22.95 21.52
C MET A 1 -0.50 -21.54 21.08
N ALA A 2 0.09 -21.05 20.00
CA ALA A 2 -0.21 -19.72 19.49
C ALA A 2 -1.43 -19.82 18.57
N VAL A 3 -2.59 -19.37 19.06
CA VAL A 3 -3.85 -19.41 18.30
C VAL A 3 -3.95 -18.13 17.47
N LEU A 4 -4.24 -18.26 16.17
CA LEU A 4 -4.52 -17.13 15.29
C LEU A 4 -5.80 -16.42 15.72
N ARG A 5 -5.74 -15.08 15.79
CA ARG A 5 -6.92 -14.28 16.16
C ARG A 5 -7.86 -14.15 14.97
N PRO A 6 -9.18 -13.97 15.18
CA PRO A 6 -10.12 -13.77 14.08
C PRO A 6 -9.75 -12.63 13.13
N VAL A 7 -9.20 -11.52 13.67
CA VAL A 7 -8.72 -10.39 12.88
C VAL A 7 -7.54 -10.74 11.96
N GLU A 8 -6.69 -11.67 12.39
CA GLU A 8 -5.55 -12.14 11.62
C GLU A 8 -6.01 -13.13 10.56
N MET A 9 -6.93 -14.03 10.90
CA MET A 9 -7.55 -14.90 9.90
C MET A 9 -8.24 -14.10 8.80
N ARG A 10 -8.91 -12.98 9.13
CA ARG A 10 -9.47 -12.06 8.14
C ARG A 10 -8.40 -11.46 7.24
N LEU A 11 -7.30 -10.96 7.83
CA LEU A 11 -6.15 -10.46 7.06
C LEU A 11 -5.60 -11.53 6.10
N LEU A 12 -5.44 -12.77 6.56
CA LEU A 12 -4.94 -13.87 5.73
C LEU A 12 -5.91 -14.22 4.61
N ASN A 13 -7.22 -14.17 4.88
CA ASN A 13 -8.23 -14.32 3.84
C ASN A 13 -8.15 -13.22 2.78
N ASP A 14 -7.97 -11.97 3.20
CA ASP A 14 -7.85 -10.82 2.30
C ASP A 14 -6.55 -10.88 1.47
N LEU A 15 -5.45 -11.33 2.08
CA LEU A 15 -4.13 -11.46 1.42
C LEU A 15 -4.09 -12.60 0.40
N PHE A 16 -4.65 -13.76 0.73
CA PHE A 16 -4.50 -14.99 -0.06
C PHE A 16 -5.77 -15.42 -0.79
N GLY A 17 -6.86 -14.67 -0.67
CA GLY A 17 -8.12 -14.93 -1.40
C GLY A 17 -8.95 -16.09 -0.87
N MET A 18 -8.67 -16.55 0.36
CA MET A 18 -9.23 -17.79 0.94
C MET A 18 -10.77 -17.78 1.13
N SER A 19 -11.40 -16.60 1.16
CA SER A 19 -12.86 -16.44 1.33
C SER A 19 -13.67 -17.05 0.19
N SER A 20 -13.12 -17.06 -1.02
CA SER A 20 -13.72 -17.66 -2.22
C SER A 20 -13.53 -19.17 -2.31
N GLY A 21 -12.75 -19.76 -1.39
CA GLY A 21 -12.32 -21.16 -1.45
C GLY A 21 -11.09 -21.43 -2.32
N TRP A 22 -10.61 -20.40 -3.03
CA TRP A 22 -9.34 -20.41 -3.78
C TRP A 22 -8.19 -19.85 -2.93
N VAL A 23 -6.96 -20.17 -3.31
CA VAL A 23 -5.75 -19.65 -2.66
C VAL A 23 -4.83 -19.18 -3.77
N LEU A 24 -4.69 -17.86 -3.91
CA LEU A 24 -3.96 -17.23 -5.02
C LEU A 24 -4.37 -17.88 -6.37
N ASP A 25 -3.42 -18.12 -7.27
CA ASP A 25 -3.58 -18.78 -8.56
C ASP A 25 -3.26 -20.29 -8.53
N PHE A 26 -3.20 -20.91 -7.35
CA PHE A 26 -2.87 -22.33 -7.24
C PHE A 26 -4.02 -23.27 -7.68
N SER A 27 -3.65 -24.28 -8.47
CA SER A 27 -4.44 -25.50 -8.64
C SER A 27 -4.35 -26.38 -7.38
N ASN A 28 -5.21 -27.39 -7.24
CA ASN A 28 -5.10 -28.31 -6.10
C ASN A 28 -3.73 -29.03 -6.09
N ARG A 29 -3.28 -29.49 -7.26
CA ARG A 29 -2.00 -30.18 -7.39
C ARG A 29 -0.81 -29.27 -7.03
N THR A 30 -0.75 -28.08 -7.62
CA THR A 30 0.37 -27.16 -7.36
C THR A 30 0.36 -26.64 -5.92
N PHE A 31 -0.83 -26.51 -5.30
CA PHE A 31 -0.95 -26.19 -3.88
C PHE A 31 -0.39 -27.30 -2.97
N GLU A 32 -0.69 -28.56 -3.27
CA GLU A 32 -0.13 -29.70 -2.54
C GLU A 32 1.39 -29.77 -2.66
N GLU A 33 1.89 -29.69 -3.90
CA GLU A 33 3.32 -29.70 -4.19
C GLU A 33 4.03 -28.55 -3.47
N PHE A 34 3.47 -27.34 -3.52
CA PHE A 34 4.00 -26.18 -2.81
C PHE A 34 4.14 -26.42 -1.30
N PHE A 35 3.09 -26.93 -0.63
CA PHE A 35 3.16 -27.21 0.80
C PHE A 35 4.13 -28.34 1.15
N ARG A 36 4.23 -29.35 0.29
CA ARG A 36 5.19 -30.45 0.48
C ARG A 36 6.64 -29.97 0.33
N HIS A 37 6.94 -29.13 -0.67
CA HIS A 37 8.29 -28.61 -0.91
C HIS A 37 8.69 -27.51 0.07
N GLU A 38 7.85 -26.50 0.24
CA GLU A 38 8.17 -25.32 1.07
C GLU A 38 8.01 -25.61 2.55
N VAL A 39 6.96 -26.32 2.95
CA VAL A 39 6.60 -26.49 4.37
C VAL A 39 6.97 -27.88 4.88
N GLY A 40 7.04 -28.88 3.99
CA GLY A 40 7.21 -30.29 4.37
C GLY A 40 5.93 -30.92 4.91
N ILE A 41 4.76 -30.41 4.51
CA ILE A 41 3.46 -30.83 5.04
C ILE A 41 2.53 -31.25 3.90
N GLU A 42 1.79 -32.32 4.13
CA GLU A 42 0.69 -32.75 3.29
C GLU A 42 -0.59 -31.97 3.66
N ILE A 43 -0.89 -30.92 2.90
CA ILE A 43 -1.99 -29.98 3.22
C ILE A 43 -3.39 -30.60 3.06
N TYR A 44 -3.49 -31.71 2.33
CA TYR A 44 -4.73 -32.47 2.13
C TYR A 44 -4.87 -33.68 3.05
N ASP A 45 -3.99 -33.82 4.04
CA ASP A 45 -4.15 -34.82 5.09
C ASP A 45 -5.50 -34.64 5.82
N ASP A 46 -6.12 -35.74 6.24
CA ASP A 46 -7.41 -35.71 6.93
C ASP A 46 -7.36 -34.88 8.23
N ALA A 47 -6.17 -34.69 8.82
CA ALA A 47 -5.93 -33.78 9.94
C ALA A 47 -6.33 -32.32 9.65
N TYR A 48 -6.32 -31.89 8.38
CA TYR A 48 -6.69 -30.54 7.96
C TYR A 48 -8.05 -30.46 7.25
N ARG A 49 -8.86 -31.52 7.33
CA ARG A 49 -10.15 -31.61 6.62
C ARG A 49 -11.35 -31.13 7.44
N PHE A 50 -11.18 -30.86 8.73
CA PHE A 50 -12.28 -30.58 9.67
C PHE A 50 -13.11 -29.33 9.36
N ILE A 51 -12.59 -28.38 8.57
CA ILE A 51 -13.33 -27.18 8.12
C ILE A 51 -14.07 -27.42 6.80
N GLY A 52 -13.53 -28.31 5.95
CA GLY A 52 -14.13 -28.72 4.69
C GLY A 52 -13.11 -28.98 3.58
N LYS A 53 -13.62 -29.16 2.35
CA LYS A 53 -12.84 -29.78 1.26
C LYS A 53 -12.16 -28.80 0.28
N SER A 54 -12.38 -27.49 0.39
CA SER A 54 -11.73 -26.52 -0.52
C SER A 54 -10.30 -26.22 -0.10
N LYS A 55 -9.46 -25.70 -1.01
CA LYS A 55 -8.08 -25.28 -0.71
C LYS A 55 -8.03 -24.25 0.41
N GLY A 56 -8.84 -23.20 0.31
CA GLY A 56 -8.92 -22.15 1.33
C GLY A 56 -9.36 -22.70 2.70
N LYS A 57 -10.16 -23.76 2.73
CA LYS A 57 -10.56 -24.44 3.97
C LYS A 57 -9.46 -25.31 4.54
N HIS A 58 -8.71 -26.06 3.72
CA HIS A 58 -7.53 -26.78 4.19
C HIS A 58 -6.46 -25.83 4.72
N LEU A 59 -6.22 -24.71 4.03
CA LEU A 59 -5.31 -23.66 4.54
C LEU A 59 -5.80 -23.09 5.87
N SER A 60 -7.09 -22.75 5.97
CA SER A 60 -7.70 -22.30 7.24
C SER A 60 -7.52 -23.32 8.37
N ALA A 61 -7.69 -24.61 8.07
CA ALA A 61 -7.58 -25.70 9.02
C ALA A 61 -6.13 -25.88 9.49
N PHE A 62 -5.19 -25.87 8.55
CA PHE A 62 -3.76 -25.87 8.83
C PHE A 62 -3.34 -24.69 9.70
N LEU A 63 -3.85 -23.50 9.43
CA LEU A 63 -3.56 -22.30 10.23
C LEU A 63 -4.12 -22.39 11.66
N GLN A 64 -5.14 -23.22 11.91
CA GLN A 64 -5.71 -23.42 13.25
C GLN A 64 -5.06 -24.57 14.02
N ALA A 65 -4.69 -25.66 13.33
CA ALA A 65 -4.18 -26.89 13.95
C ALA A 65 -2.65 -27.07 13.83
N GLY A 66 -2.01 -26.34 12.92
CA GLY A 66 -0.60 -26.47 12.59
C GLY A 66 0.34 -25.97 13.69
N GLN A 67 1.57 -26.46 13.66
CA GLN A 67 2.62 -25.96 14.56
C GLN A 67 3.01 -24.52 14.18
N PRO A 68 3.28 -23.63 15.15
CA PRO A 68 3.61 -22.23 14.87
C PRO A 68 4.77 -22.06 13.88
N ALA A 69 5.81 -22.90 13.97
CA ALA A 69 6.96 -22.86 13.06
C ALA A 69 6.56 -23.18 11.60
N ALA A 70 5.70 -24.19 11.41
CA ALA A 70 5.20 -24.55 10.09
C ALA A 70 4.28 -23.46 9.53
N ILE A 71 3.43 -22.86 10.37
CA ILE A 71 2.57 -21.74 9.99
C ILE A 71 3.42 -20.55 9.53
N VAL A 72 4.43 -20.17 10.30
CA VAL A 72 5.35 -19.07 9.94
C VAL A 72 6.02 -19.36 8.58
N LYS A 73 6.50 -20.58 8.37
CA LYS A 73 7.14 -20.98 7.10
C LYS A 73 6.16 -20.87 5.92
N ALA A 74 4.95 -21.42 6.08
CA ALA A 74 3.91 -21.36 5.06
C ALA A 74 3.50 -19.91 4.73
N LEU A 75 3.28 -19.08 5.74
CA LEU A 75 2.90 -17.67 5.56
C LEU A 75 3.99 -16.87 4.85
N THR A 76 5.26 -17.17 5.15
CA THR A 76 6.41 -16.53 4.50
C THR A 76 6.49 -16.92 3.03
N ALA A 77 6.43 -18.22 2.73
CA ALA A 77 6.49 -18.71 1.35
C ALA A 77 5.30 -18.23 0.50
N LEU A 78 4.08 -18.23 1.07
CA LEU A 78 2.89 -17.71 0.38
C LEU A 78 2.99 -16.22 0.09
N TRP A 79 3.61 -15.46 1.01
CA TRP A 79 3.87 -14.04 0.78
C TRP A 79 4.84 -13.82 -0.37
N GLU A 80 5.95 -14.56 -0.41
CA GLU A 80 6.94 -14.47 -1.49
C GLU A 80 6.32 -14.80 -2.85
N TYR A 81 5.56 -15.89 -2.95
CA TYR A 81 4.86 -16.25 -4.18
C TYR A 81 3.88 -15.15 -4.64
N ARG A 82 3.13 -14.57 -3.69
CA ARG A 82 2.21 -13.48 -3.99
C ARG A 82 2.94 -12.25 -4.54
N GLN A 83 4.08 -11.87 -3.94
CA GLN A 83 4.87 -10.73 -4.40
C GLN A 83 5.47 -10.96 -5.77
N ASP A 84 5.99 -12.16 -6.04
CA ASP A 84 6.50 -12.53 -7.36
C ASP A 84 5.42 -12.39 -8.45
N GLY A 85 4.20 -12.83 -8.14
CA GLY A 85 3.05 -12.66 -9.04
C GLY A 85 2.66 -11.20 -9.27
N LEU A 86 2.68 -10.35 -8.22
CA LEU A 86 2.39 -8.92 -8.36
C LEU A 86 3.46 -8.19 -9.18
N ILE A 87 4.75 -8.47 -8.91
CA ILE A 87 5.88 -7.91 -9.64
C ILE A 87 5.80 -8.29 -11.12
N SER A 88 5.55 -9.56 -11.40
CA SER A 88 5.41 -10.07 -12.77
C SER A 88 4.28 -9.40 -13.56
N ARG A 89 3.20 -8.97 -12.89
CA ARG A 89 2.07 -8.26 -13.50
C ARG A 89 2.20 -6.74 -13.46
N GLY A 90 3.21 -6.19 -12.77
CA GLY A 90 3.34 -4.76 -12.55
C GLY A 90 2.22 -4.16 -11.68
N GLU A 91 1.58 -4.96 -10.84
CA GLU A 91 0.45 -4.56 -10.01
C GLU A 91 0.93 -4.06 -8.64
N LYS A 92 0.24 -3.04 -8.10
CA LYS A 92 0.43 -2.63 -6.70
C LYS A 92 -0.36 -3.56 -5.78
N ASP A 93 0.15 -3.73 -4.56
CA ASP A 93 -0.53 -4.54 -3.54
C ASP A 93 -1.92 -3.95 -3.22
N PRO A 94 -3.02 -4.69 -3.46
CA PRO A 94 -4.37 -4.21 -3.17
C PRO A 94 -4.70 -4.17 -1.67
N VAL A 95 -3.92 -4.85 -0.82
CA VAL A 95 -4.16 -4.92 0.62
C VAL A 95 -3.33 -3.86 1.34
N ASN A 96 -4.03 -2.85 1.85
CA ASN A 96 -3.42 -1.75 2.62
C ASN A 96 -2.62 -2.27 3.82
N GLY A 97 -1.31 -1.98 3.83
CA GLY A 97 -0.39 -2.38 4.89
C GLY A 97 -0.28 -3.90 5.07
N GLY A 98 -0.50 -4.68 4.01
CA GLY A 98 -0.52 -6.15 4.08
C GLY A 98 0.76 -6.73 4.67
N ARG A 99 1.91 -6.19 4.28
CA ARG A 99 3.24 -6.62 4.72
C ARG A 99 3.46 -6.37 6.21
N GLU A 100 3.19 -5.16 6.69
CA GLU A 100 3.39 -4.76 8.09
C GLU A 100 2.48 -5.58 9.00
N ARG A 101 1.22 -5.75 8.58
CA ARG A 101 0.24 -6.52 9.34
C ARG A 101 0.61 -8.00 9.37
N LEU A 102 1.10 -8.58 8.26
CA LEU A 102 1.58 -9.95 8.23
C LEU A 102 2.83 -10.13 9.11
N ASN A 103 3.78 -9.18 9.07
CA ASN A 103 4.95 -9.17 9.96
C ASN A 103 4.55 -9.18 11.45
N ALA A 104 3.52 -8.42 11.82
CA ALA A 104 3.00 -8.44 13.20
C ALA A 104 2.46 -9.84 13.59
N VAL A 105 1.81 -10.54 12.66
CA VAL A 105 1.35 -11.92 12.88
C VAL A 105 2.54 -12.87 13.05
N LEU A 106 3.53 -12.82 12.16
CA LEU A 106 4.71 -13.68 12.23
C LEU A 106 5.47 -13.51 13.55
N ARG A 107 5.71 -12.25 13.97
CA ARG A 107 6.34 -11.95 15.27
C ARG A 107 5.57 -12.54 16.44
N ARG A 108 4.23 -12.47 16.41
CA ARG A 108 3.38 -13.03 17.46
C ARG A 108 3.44 -14.56 17.51
N LEU A 109 3.59 -15.20 16.34
CA LEU A 109 3.78 -16.65 16.23
C LEU A 109 5.20 -17.12 16.60
N GLY A 110 6.11 -16.19 16.97
CA GLY A 110 7.51 -16.49 17.28
C GLY A 110 8.41 -16.61 16.05
N GLY A 111 7.91 -16.18 14.89
CA GLY A 111 8.65 -16.17 13.62
C GLY A 111 9.51 -14.91 13.44
N ARG A 112 10.43 -14.98 12.47
CA ARG A 112 11.16 -13.81 11.98
C ARG A 112 10.24 -12.98 11.06
N PRO A 113 10.46 -11.65 10.97
CA PRO A 113 9.78 -10.85 9.96
C PRO A 113 10.13 -11.35 8.56
N LEU A 114 9.23 -11.11 7.61
CA LEU A 114 9.39 -11.46 6.20
C LEU A 114 10.73 -10.92 5.67
N PRO A 115 11.43 -11.68 4.81
CA PRO A 115 12.65 -11.20 4.20
C PRO A 115 12.41 -9.86 3.50
N PRO A 116 13.42 -8.96 3.47
CA PRO A 116 13.32 -7.69 2.76
C PRO A 116 12.84 -7.96 1.34
N ASP A 117 11.94 -7.10 0.86
CA ASP A 117 11.41 -7.21 -0.49
C ASP A 117 12.58 -7.34 -1.49
N PRO A 118 12.56 -8.24 -2.49
CA PRO A 118 13.59 -8.24 -3.54
C PRO A 118 13.61 -6.91 -4.32
N THR A 119 12.52 -6.13 -4.28
CA THR A 119 12.51 -4.73 -4.76
C THR A 119 13.13 -3.74 -3.75
N ALA A 120 13.21 -4.11 -2.47
CA ALA A 120 13.96 -3.40 -1.45
C ALA A 120 15.42 -3.89 -1.45
N THR A 121 16.17 -3.48 -2.47
CA THR A 121 17.64 -3.47 -2.40
C THR A 121 18.05 -2.83 -1.07
N SER A 122 18.87 -3.54 -0.29
CA SER A 122 19.41 -3.15 1.02
C SER A 122 19.34 -1.65 1.32
N ALA A 123 18.34 -1.25 2.10
CA ALA A 123 18.45 -0.03 2.88
C ALA A 123 19.35 -0.33 4.09
N ALA A 124 20.67 -0.32 3.85
CA ALA A 124 21.54 0.46 4.74
C ALA A 124 20.96 1.89 4.80
N PRO A 125 21.20 2.70 5.85
CA PRO A 125 20.51 3.99 6.02
C PRO A 125 20.86 4.95 4.87
N ILE A 126 20.08 4.88 3.80
CA ILE A 126 20.11 5.79 2.66
C ILE A 126 18.88 6.65 2.86
N GLN A 127 19.16 7.93 3.06
CA GLN A 127 18.19 9.01 3.14
C GLN A 127 17.19 8.91 1.96
N PRO A 128 15.90 9.21 2.19
CA PRO A 128 14.85 9.03 1.19
C PRO A 128 15.07 9.97 0.00
N GLN A 129 15.35 9.40 -1.18
CA GLN A 129 15.48 10.15 -2.44
C GLN A 129 14.83 9.37 -3.59
N HIS A 130 13.54 9.08 -3.47
CA HIS A 130 12.70 8.83 -4.65
C HIS A 130 11.35 9.53 -4.47
N ASN A 131 11.37 10.87 -4.50
CA ASN A 131 10.15 11.63 -4.74
C ASN A 131 9.80 11.52 -6.23
N SER A 132 8.58 11.06 -6.51
CA SER A 132 7.88 11.30 -7.77
C SER A 132 8.06 12.77 -8.20
N PRO A 133 8.06 13.13 -9.50
CA PRO A 133 8.16 14.51 -9.95
C PRO A 133 7.16 15.45 -9.26
N ILE A 134 5.97 14.93 -8.96
CA ILE A 134 4.91 15.64 -8.24
C ILE A 134 5.25 15.79 -6.75
N GLU A 135 5.86 14.78 -6.12
CA GLU A 135 6.32 14.85 -4.72
C GLU A 135 7.52 15.78 -4.56
N ARG A 136 8.39 15.90 -5.58
CA ARG A 136 9.46 16.91 -5.58
C ARG A 136 8.89 18.32 -5.66
N LEU A 137 7.89 18.53 -6.51
CA LEU A 137 7.21 19.81 -6.62
C LEU A 137 6.47 20.18 -5.32
N LEU A 138 5.78 19.21 -4.70
CA LEU A 138 5.10 19.43 -3.42
C LEU A 138 6.09 19.77 -2.30
N GLN A 139 7.23 19.08 -2.25
CA GLN A 139 8.24 19.33 -1.23
C GLN A 139 8.97 20.67 -1.43
N GLU A 140 9.21 21.08 -2.68
CA GLU A 140 9.74 22.42 -2.99
C GLU A 140 8.76 23.53 -2.59
N LEU A 141 7.45 23.31 -2.82
CA LEU A 141 6.40 24.22 -2.37
C LEU A 141 6.31 24.30 -0.84
N GLU A 142 6.44 23.17 -0.15
CA GLU A 142 6.42 23.11 1.31
C GLU A 142 7.62 23.85 1.92
N ASP A 143 8.82 23.69 1.37
CA ASP A 143 10.02 24.40 1.79
C ASP A 143 9.91 25.92 1.55
N GLU A 144 9.36 26.34 0.41
CA GLU A 144 9.18 27.76 0.09
C GLU A 144 8.13 28.40 1.00
N PHE A 145 7.05 27.67 1.32
CA PHE A 145 6.02 28.10 2.27
C PHE A 145 6.52 28.17 3.71
N ALA A 146 7.31 27.19 4.14
CA ALA A 146 7.93 27.15 5.47
C ALA A 146 8.92 28.31 5.66
N ARG A 147 9.68 28.67 4.62
CA ARG A 147 10.55 29.86 4.63
C ARG A 147 9.76 31.14 4.77
N LEU A 148 8.65 31.30 4.04
CA LEU A 148 7.77 32.46 4.14
C LEU A 148 7.18 32.62 5.56
N HIS A 149 6.80 31.52 6.21
CA HIS A 149 6.25 31.53 7.56
C HIS A 149 7.29 31.75 8.67
N SER A 150 8.56 31.44 8.40
CA SER A 150 9.65 31.62 9.38
C SER A 150 10.25 33.04 9.38
N MET A 151 9.76 33.96 8.54
CA MET A 151 10.22 35.35 8.52
C MET A 151 9.49 36.16 9.59
N GLU A 152 10.01 36.20 10.82
CA GLU A 152 9.35 36.88 11.94
C GLU A 152 9.42 38.42 11.90
N ASP A 153 10.35 39.02 11.16
CA ASP A 153 10.52 40.49 11.17
C ASP A 153 9.96 41.22 9.93
N ALA A 154 9.08 42.19 10.21
CA ALA A 154 8.32 43.09 9.33
C ALA A 154 7.17 42.47 8.52
N ALA A 155 5.93 42.70 8.98
CA ALA A 155 4.68 42.29 8.33
C ALA A 155 4.58 42.67 6.84
N GLN A 156 5.19 43.79 6.44
CA GLN A 156 5.24 44.25 5.04
C GLN A 156 6.22 43.42 4.19
N ALA A 157 7.34 42.96 4.75
CA ALA A 157 8.32 42.14 4.04
C ALA A 157 7.77 40.75 3.72
N ARG A 158 6.97 40.17 4.64
CA ARG A 158 6.23 38.93 4.40
C ARG A 158 5.24 39.05 3.26
N GLY A 159 4.49 40.15 3.21
CA GLY A 159 3.52 40.43 2.13
C GLY A 159 4.18 40.46 0.75
N TYR A 160 5.26 41.24 0.58
CA TYR A 160 5.98 41.31 -0.69
C TYR A 160 6.66 39.99 -1.09
N ALA A 161 7.13 39.20 -0.12
CA ALA A 161 7.72 37.89 -0.38
C ALA A 161 6.65 36.89 -0.89
N PHE A 162 5.45 36.92 -0.30
CA PHE A 162 4.32 36.12 -0.73
C PHE A 162 3.83 36.51 -2.13
N GLU A 163 3.76 37.81 -2.44
CA GLU A 163 3.38 38.28 -3.78
C GLU A 163 4.39 37.86 -4.86
N ARG A 164 5.69 37.88 -4.56
CA ARG A 164 6.72 37.37 -5.49
C ARG A 164 6.62 35.87 -5.70
N PHE A 165 6.29 35.12 -4.64
CA PHE A 165 6.04 33.69 -4.73
C PHE A 165 4.86 33.39 -5.65
N LEU A 166 3.71 34.03 -5.42
CA LEU A 166 2.53 33.88 -6.28
C LEU A 166 2.84 34.25 -7.72
N LYS A 167 3.53 35.37 -7.94
CA LYS A 167 3.91 35.81 -9.28
C LYS A 167 4.80 34.79 -9.99
N LYS A 168 5.84 34.28 -9.32
CA LYS A 168 6.71 33.22 -9.85
C LYS A 168 5.95 31.93 -10.15
N TRP A 169 4.94 31.62 -9.34
CA TRP A 169 4.09 30.44 -9.51
C TRP A 169 3.14 30.58 -10.71
N PHE A 170 2.59 31.77 -10.94
CA PHE A 170 1.75 32.06 -12.11
C PHE A 170 2.55 32.25 -13.41
N ASP A 171 3.76 32.82 -13.34
CA ASP A 171 4.64 33.03 -14.51
C ASP A 171 5.27 31.71 -15.01
N ALA A 172 5.37 30.67 -14.18
CA ALA A 172 5.86 29.34 -14.54
C ALA A 172 4.81 28.45 -15.25
N GLY A 173 3.75 29.05 -15.77
CA GLY A 173 2.55 28.41 -16.31
C GLY A 173 2.72 27.56 -17.57
N ASP A 174 3.36 26.40 -17.46
CA ASP A 174 3.26 25.29 -18.42
C ASP A 174 2.67 24.01 -17.79
N TRP A 175 2.02 24.14 -16.61
CA TRP A 175 1.50 22.98 -15.87
C TRP A 175 0.07 23.16 -15.38
N MET A 176 -0.87 23.35 -16.31
CA MET A 176 -2.29 23.04 -16.07
C MET A 176 -2.71 21.86 -16.96
N PRO A 177 -2.93 20.65 -16.42
CA PRO A 177 -3.75 19.67 -17.12
C PRO A 177 -5.18 20.21 -17.23
N GLY A 178 -5.78 20.02 -18.41
CA GLY A 178 -6.88 20.84 -18.94
C GLY A 178 -8.28 20.82 -18.30
N PRO A 179 -8.70 20.00 -17.32
CA PRO A 179 -10.11 20.07 -16.91
C PRO A 179 -10.42 21.15 -15.85
N LEU A 180 -9.43 21.83 -15.26
CA LEU A 180 -9.66 22.85 -14.21
C LEU A 180 -9.69 24.30 -14.72
N SER A 181 -9.13 24.58 -15.90
CA SER A 181 -9.19 25.91 -16.52
C SER A 181 -10.62 26.27 -16.98
N ASP A 182 -11.36 25.31 -17.52
CA ASP A 182 -12.73 25.53 -17.99
C ASP A 182 -13.72 25.80 -16.85
N LEU A 183 -13.54 25.14 -15.70
CA LEU A 183 -14.40 25.30 -14.53
C LEU A 183 -14.31 26.70 -13.88
N LEU A 184 -13.14 27.35 -13.98
CA LEU A 184 -12.94 28.72 -13.48
C LEU A 184 -13.30 29.77 -14.54
N ALA A 185 -13.10 29.49 -15.83
CA ALA A 185 -13.53 30.36 -16.92
C ALA A 185 -15.07 30.48 -17.01
N SER A 186 -15.80 29.38 -16.82
CA SER A 186 -17.28 29.39 -16.80
C SER A 186 -17.88 30.07 -15.56
N ARG A 187 -17.16 30.15 -14.44
CA ARG A 187 -17.63 30.89 -13.25
C ARG A 187 -17.31 32.38 -13.31
N SER A 188 -16.27 32.79 -14.02
CA SER A 188 -15.96 34.22 -14.21
C SER A 188 -16.90 34.90 -15.21
N THR A 189 -17.45 34.18 -16.19
CA THR A 189 -18.43 34.74 -17.13
C THR A 189 -19.85 34.88 -16.56
N ALA A 190 -20.17 34.15 -15.47
CA ALA A 190 -21.44 34.29 -14.77
C ALA A 190 -21.46 35.48 -13.80
N ALA A 191 -20.31 35.99 -13.37
CA ALA A 191 -20.23 37.13 -12.45
C ALA A 191 -20.27 38.50 -13.16
N SER A 192 -19.86 38.57 -14.44
CA SER A 192 -19.83 39.86 -15.18
C SER A 192 -21.19 40.29 -15.76
N ASN A 193 -22.23 39.45 -15.67
CA ASN A 193 -23.54 39.74 -16.29
C ASN A 193 -24.64 40.07 -15.26
N THR A 194 -24.27 40.32 -13.99
CA THR A 194 -25.20 40.73 -12.92
C THR A 194 -24.83 42.08 -12.30
N GLU A 195 -24.15 42.94 -13.06
CA GLU A 195 -23.91 44.36 -12.69
C GLU A 195 -24.40 45.37 -13.76
N ALA A 196 -25.22 44.93 -14.70
CA ALA A 196 -25.80 45.79 -15.75
C ALA A 196 -27.34 45.92 -15.68
N GLN A 197 -27.95 45.70 -14.51
CA GLN A 197 -29.38 45.95 -14.28
C GLN A 197 -29.66 46.53 -12.89
N PHE A 198 -28.92 47.56 -12.48
CA PHE A 198 -29.37 48.47 -11.41
C PHE A 198 -28.75 49.85 -11.62
N THR A 199 -29.24 50.54 -12.65
CA THR A 199 -29.32 52.02 -12.72
C THR A 199 -30.60 52.37 -13.45
#